data_AF-A0A7W7DFJ1-F1
#
_entry.id   AF-A0A7W7DFJ1-F1
#
_cell.length_a   1.000
_cell.length_b   1.000
_cell.length_c   1.000
_cell.angle_alpha   90.00
_cell.angle_beta   90.00
_cell.angle_gamma   90.00
#
_symmetry.space_group_name_H-M   'P 1'
#
loop_
_entity.id
_entity.type
_entity.pdbx_description
1 polymer ?
#
loop_
_entity_poly.entity_id
_entity_poly.type
_entity_poly.pdbx_seq_one_letter_code
_entity_poly.pdbx_strand_id
1 'polypeptide(L)'
;MRRGAAGTAAGSPSAARVTARVTARPVAFHRRASPFRDGDRGASVVELALIMPVVLIVILLVVQFALVFHGRQVADAAAREGARIARAAGTGSPGWRGAAEARARAIVRDVGPKMLDSVTVRAWERADQRGVTVQGKAVAAVPLLPGMTFTITSTFGGPIECFRPDDGSPGCR
;
A
#
# COMPACT_ATOMS: atom_id res chain seq x y z
N MET A 1 31.43 -68.98 29.25
CA MET A 1 31.12 -69.47 30.62
C MET A 1 29.95 -68.63 31.13
N ARG A 2 28.76 -69.08 31.48
CA ARG A 2 28.22 -70.33 32.06
C ARG A 2 26.71 -70.31 31.66
N ARG A 3 26.18 -71.28 30.90
CA ARG A 3 25.27 -72.36 31.39
C ARG A 3 24.66 -72.05 32.78
N GLY A 4 23.36 -72.16 33.03
CA GLY A 4 22.26 -72.73 32.26
C GLY A 4 21.06 -73.00 33.19
N ALA A 5 19.99 -73.51 32.56
CA ALA A 5 18.94 -74.40 33.08
C ALA A 5 18.04 -73.87 34.23
N ALA A 6 16.72 -73.74 34.05
CA ALA A 6 15.70 -74.76 33.76
C ALA A 6 15.32 -75.61 34.98
N GLY A 7 14.00 -75.69 35.23
CA GLY A 7 13.36 -76.71 36.07
C GLY A 7 12.35 -76.09 37.04
N THR A 8 11.06 -75.97 36.71
CA THR A 8 9.97 -76.98 36.80
C THR A 8 9.56 -77.38 38.22
N ALA A 9 8.32 -77.05 38.59
CA ALA A 9 7.31 -77.88 39.27
C ALA A 9 6.27 -76.92 39.89
N ALA A 10 5.04 -76.86 39.34
CA ALA A 10 3.91 -77.73 39.63
C ALA A 10 3.16 -77.35 40.92
N GLY A 11 1.84 -77.17 40.81
CA GLY A 11 0.95 -77.16 41.98
C GLY A 11 -0.17 -76.13 41.93
N SER A 12 -1.30 -76.52 41.34
CA SER A 12 -2.59 -75.80 41.38
C SER A 12 -3.13 -75.72 42.82
N PRO A 13 -3.97 -74.72 43.14
CA PRO A 13 -5.39 -75.01 43.38
C PRO A 13 -6.30 -73.97 42.72
N SER A 14 -7.29 -74.42 41.94
CA SER A 14 -8.64 -74.78 42.40
C SER A 14 -9.52 -73.59 42.76
N ALA A 15 -10.59 -73.48 41.97
CA ALA A 15 -11.53 -72.38 41.90
C ALA A 15 -12.39 -72.22 43.16
N ALA A 16 -12.49 -71.00 43.65
CA ALA A 16 -13.58 -70.55 44.51
C ALA A 16 -14.35 -69.44 43.77
N ARG A 17 -15.60 -69.76 43.41
CA ARG A 17 -16.56 -68.86 42.77
C ARG A 17 -16.95 -67.75 43.75
N VAL A 18 -17.02 -66.51 43.27
CA VAL A 18 -17.93 -65.50 43.82
C VAL A 18 -18.54 -64.74 42.66
N THR A 19 -19.77 -65.11 42.28
CA THR A 19 -20.61 -64.34 41.36
C THR A 19 -21.33 -63.26 42.17
N ALA A 20 -20.73 -62.08 42.29
CA ALA A 20 -21.40 -60.92 42.83
C ALA A 20 -22.21 -60.24 41.70
N ARG A 21 -23.54 -60.35 41.74
CA ARG A 21 -24.43 -59.49 40.94
C ARG A 21 -24.35 -58.09 41.53
N VAL A 22 -23.59 -57.21 40.90
CA VAL A 22 -23.64 -55.77 41.18
C VAL A 22 -24.80 -55.20 40.38
N THR A 23 -25.90 -54.89 41.07
CA THR A 23 -27.00 -54.09 40.51
C THR A 23 -26.55 -52.64 40.44
N ALA A 24 -26.22 -52.17 39.23
CA ALA A 24 -25.94 -50.76 38.99
C ALA A 24 -27.24 -49.96 39.18
N ARG A 25 -27.30 -49.14 40.24
CA ARG A 25 -28.33 -48.11 40.41
C ARG A 25 -27.98 -46.96 39.46
N PRO A 26 -28.86 -46.57 38.51
CA PRO A 26 -28.60 -45.38 37.71
C PRO A 26 -28.72 -44.15 38.60
N VAL A 27 -27.60 -43.48 38.87
CA VAL A 27 -27.61 -42.14 39.47
C VAL A 27 -28.02 -41.19 38.35
N ALA A 28 -29.28 -40.76 38.36
CA ALA A 28 -29.79 -39.77 37.42
C ALA A 28 -29.07 -38.43 37.68
N PHE A 29 -28.00 -38.17 36.92
CA PHE A 29 -27.45 -36.83 36.81
C PHE A 29 -28.50 -35.95 36.12
N HIS A 30 -29.22 -35.17 36.92
CA HIS A 30 -29.92 -34.00 36.40
C HIS A 30 -28.86 -33.01 35.90
N ARG A 31 -28.44 -33.18 34.64
CA ARG A 31 -27.82 -32.12 33.86
C ARG A 31 -28.84 -30.99 33.77
N ARG A 32 -28.81 -30.08 34.75
CA ARG A 32 -29.32 -28.73 34.54
C ARG A 32 -28.46 -28.15 33.42
N ALA A 33 -28.97 -28.23 32.20
CA ALA A 33 -28.46 -27.45 31.11
C ALA A 33 -28.61 -25.99 31.55
N SER A 34 -27.49 -25.35 31.90
CA SER A 34 -27.47 -23.90 32.00
C SER A 34 -27.74 -23.37 30.59
N PRO A 35 -28.79 -22.57 30.36
CA PRO A 35 -28.90 -21.86 29.11
C PRO A 35 -27.69 -20.93 29.05
N PHE A 36 -26.75 -21.25 28.17
CA PHE A 36 -25.73 -20.31 27.78
C PHE A 36 -26.48 -19.07 27.26
N ARG A 37 -26.43 -18.00 28.05
CA ARG A 37 -26.84 -16.67 27.61
C ARG A 37 -25.81 -16.22 26.59
N ASP A 38 -25.95 -16.67 25.34
CA ASP A 38 -25.14 -16.25 24.18
C ASP A 38 -25.61 -14.90 23.59
N GLY A 39 -26.37 -14.11 24.35
CA GLY A 39 -26.91 -12.82 23.90
C GLY A 39 -25.85 -11.71 23.76
N ASP A 40 -24.85 -11.68 24.64
CA ASP A 40 -23.91 -10.53 24.70
C ASP A 40 -22.69 -10.69 23.77
N ARG A 41 -22.27 -11.93 23.48
CA ARG A 41 -21.17 -12.19 22.53
C ARG A 41 -21.59 -11.92 21.08
N GLY A 42 -22.86 -12.17 20.73
CA GLY A 42 -23.41 -11.88 19.41
C GLY A 42 -23.50 -10.38 19.12
N ALA A 43 -23.99 -9.59 20.08
CA ALA A 43 -24.08 -8.12 19.94
C ALA A 43 -22.70 -7.48 19.70
N SER A 44 -21.68 -7.93 20.44
CA SER A 44 -20.29 -7.43 20.32
C SER A 44 -19.65 -7.77 18.96
N VAL A 45 -19.93 -8.96 18.42
CA VAL A 45 -19.39 -9.41 17.12
C VAL A 45 -20.06 -8.68 15.96
N VAL A 46 -21.37 -8.42 16.05
CA VAL A 46 -22.10 -7.66 15.01
C VAL A 46 -21.69 -6.20 14.97
N GLU A 47 -21.45 -5.57 16.12
CA GLU A 47 -20.94 -4.19 16.18
C GLU A 47 -19.54 -4.07 15.57
N LEU A 48 -18.64 -5.02 15.89
CA LEU A 48 -17.30 -5.05 15.28
C LEU A 48 -17.36 -5.35 13.78
N ALA A 49 -18.28 -6.21 13.34
CA ALA A 49 -18.48 -6.50 11.91
C ALA A 49 -18.98 -5.28 11.12
N LEU A 50 -19.68 -4.35 11.78
CA LEU A 50 -20.10 -3.08 11.18
C LEU A 50 -18.97 -2.03 11.15
N ILE A 51 -18.12 -2.01 12.18
CA ILE A 51 -17.00 -1.07 12.31
C ILE A 51 -15.81 -1.46 11.40
N MET A 52 -15.51 -2.75 11.27
CA MET A 52 -14.38 -3.25 10.48
C MET A 52 -14.34 -2.71 9.03
N PRO A 53 -15.45 -2.71 8.26
CA PRO A 53 -15.49 -2.11 6.93
C PRO A 53 -15.14 -0.62 6.94
N VAL A 54 -15.61 0.14 7.94
CA VAL A 54 -15.32 1.57 8.07
C VAL A 54 -13.83 1.80 8.34
N VAL A 55 -13.23 1.01 9.23
CA VAL A 55 -11.80 1.08 9.52
C VAL A 55 -10.97 0.75 8.26
N LEU A 56 -11.36 -0.26 7.50
CA LEU A 56 -10.72 -0.61 6.23
C LEU A 56 -10.78 0.55 5.24
N ILE A 57 -11.95 1.19 5.09
CA ILE A 57 -12.11 2.37 4.22
C ILE A 57 -11.19 3.51 4.68
N VAL A 58 -11.12 3.81 5.98
CA VAL A 58 -10.24 4.86 6.51
C VAL A 58 -8.77 4.57 6.21
N ILE A 59 -8.32 3.33 6.42
CA ILE A 59 -6.95 2.92 6.10
C ILE A 59 -6.68 3.08 4.59
N LEU A 60 -7.60 2.63 3.74
CA LEU A 60 -7.50 2.79 2.29
C LEU A 60 -7.46 4.26 1.87
N LEU A 61 -8.25 5.13 2.51
CA LEU A 61 -8.23 6.57 2.26
C LEU A 61 -6.88 7.20 2.63
N VAL A 62 -6.29 6.83 3.76
CA VAL A 62 -4.97 7.31 4.18
C VAL A 62 -3.90 6.88 3.18
N VAL A 63 -3.90 5.61 2.77
CA VAL A 63 -2.96 5.10 1.74
C VAL A 63 -3.18 5.82 0.41
N GLN A 64 -4.44 5.99 -0.01
CA GLN A 64 -4.77 6.67 -1.25
C GLN A 64 -4.31 8.13 -1.23
N PHE A 65 -4.50 8.83 -0.10
CA PHE A 65 -4.03 10.19 0.09
C PHE A 65 -2.50 10.28 0.02
N ALA A 66 -1.80 9.36 0.68
CA ALA A 66 -0.33 9.30 0.65
C ALA A 66 0.20 9.11 -0.78
N LEU A 67 -0.42 8.22 -1.57
CA LEU A 67 -0.05 7.98 -2.97
C LEU A 67 -0.28 9.22 -3.84
N VAL A 68 -1.43 9.90 -3.68
CA VAL A 68 -1.75 11.14 -4.41
C VAL A 68 -0.76 12.25 -4.07
N PHE A 69 -0.48 12.44 -2.77
CA PHE A 69 0.45 13.46 -2.31
C PHE A 69 1.87 13.21 -2.83
N HIS A 70 2.32 11.96 -2.79
CA HIS A 70 3.62 11.58 -3.33
C HIS A 70 3.71 11.83 -4.84
N GLY A 71 2.68 11.43 -5.61
CA GLY A 71 2.62 11.72 -7.05
C GLY A 71 2.67 13.22 -7.35
N ARG A 72 2.06 14.05 -6.50
CA ARG A 72 2.11 15.51 -6.61
C ARG A 72 3.50 16.07 -6.37
N GLN A 73 4.23 15.58 -5.36
CA GLN A 73 5.62 15.97 -5.12
C GLN A 73 6.51 15.67 -6.33
N VAL A 74 6.33 14.50 -6.95
CA VAL A 74 7.06 14.12 -8.17
C VAL A 74 6.72 15.05 -9.34
N ALA A 75 5.43 15.34 -9.54
CA ALA A 75 4.99 16.26 -10.60
C ALA A 75 5.56 17.68 -10.39
N ASP A 76 5.57 18.16 -9.15
CA ASP A 76 6.15 19.47 -8.80
C ASP A 76 7.66 19.50 -9.04
N ALA A 77 8.38 18.45 -8.64
CA ALA A 77 9.82 18.34 -8.90
C ALA A 77 10.12 18.32 -10.41
N ALA A 78 9.38 17.52 -11.18
CA ALA A 78 9.53 17.43 -12.63
C ALA A 78 9.23 18.76 -13.33
N ALA A 79 8.14 19.43 -12.96
CA ALA A 79 7.75 20.70 -13.53
C ALA A 79 8.75 21.81 -13.19
N ARG A 80 9.27 21.86 -11.95
CA ARG A 80 10.31 22.83 -11.54
C ARG A 80 11.60 22.67 -12.33
N GLU A 81 12.05 21.44 -12.52
CA GLU A 81 13.27 21.19 -13.29
C GLU A 81 13.08 21.48 -14.77
N GLY A 82 11.95 21.07 -15.36
CA GLY A 82 11.61 21.44 -16.73
C GLY A 82 11.53 22.96 -16.90
N ALA A 83 10.92 23.67 -15.94
CA ALA A 83 10.85 25.13 -15.93
C ALA A 83 12.23 25.77 -15.79
N ARG A 84 13.18 25.16 -15.07
CA ARG A 84 14.57 25.65 -14.99
C ARG A 84 15.22 25.62 -16.37
N ILE A 85 15.11 24.51 -17.10
CA ILE A 85 15.62 24.39 -18.47
C ILE A 85 14.93 25.39 -19.41
N ALA A 86 13.62 25.55 -19.26
CA ALA A 86 12.84 26.48 -20.07
C ALA A 86 13.25 27.94 -19.86
N ARG A 87 13.56 28.33 -18.62
CA ARG A 87 13.97 29.70 -18.27
C ARG A 87 15.42 29.99 -18.64
N ALA A 88 16.32 29.02 -18.50
CA ALA A 88 17.75 29.19 -18.82
C ALA A 88 18.03 29.33 -20.33
N ALA A 89 17.09 28.92 -21.18
CA ALA A 89 17.20 29.14 -22.61
C ALA A 89 16.89 30.62 -22.93
N GLY A 90 17.86 31.32 -23.51
CA GLY A 90 17.72 32.72 -23.91
C GLY A 90 16.52 33.00 -24.83
N THR A 91 16.17 34.27 -24.96
CA THR A 91 15.13 34.75 -25.89
C THR A 91 15.43 34.27 -27.31
N GLY A 92 14.40 33.76 -28.01
CA GLY A 92 14.55 33.26 -29.39
C GLY A 92 15.34 31.95 -29.57
N SER A 93 15.89 31.34 -28.51
CA SER A 93 16.61 30.06 -28.62
C SER A 93 15.68 28.96 -29.20
N PRO A 94 16.05 28.23 -30.25
CA PRO A 94 15.24 27.12 -30.75
C PRO A 94 15.38 25.87 -29.87
N GLY A 95 14.38 24.99 -29.87
CA GLY A 95 14.50 23.66 -29.26
C GLY A 95 14.36 23.57 -27.73
N TRP A 96 14.29 24.69 -27.01
CA TRP A 96 14.17 24.69 -25.54
C TRP A 96 12.94 23.92 -25.03
N ARG A 97 11.81 23.96 -25.76
CA ARG A 97 10.57 23.24 -25.41
C ARG A 97 10.84 21.73 -25.31
N GLY A 98 11.51 21.18 -26.31
CA GLY A 98 11.84 19.76 -26.36
C GLY A 98 12.78 19.36 -25.22
N ALA A 99 13.80 20.17 -24.93
CA ALA A 99 14.74 19.94 -23.84
C ALA A 99 14.05 19.99 -22.46
N ALA A 100 13.22 21.01 -22.23
CA ALA A 100 12.47 21.19 -20.98
C ALA A 100 11.49 20.03 -20.74
N GLU A 101 10.73 19.64 -21.75
CA GLU A 101 9.82 18.50 -21.64
C GLU A 101 10.58 17.17 -21.50
N ALA A 102 11.69 16.98 -22.21
CA ALA A 102 12.50 15.76 -22.07
C ALA A 102 13.06 15.61 -20.66
N ARG A 103 13.52 16.71 -20.05
CA ARG A 103 14.02 16.72 -18.67
C ARG A 103 12.92 16.42 -17.66
N ALA A 104 11.76 17.07 -17.78
CA ALA A 104 10.61 16.80 -16.93
C ALA A 104 10.12 15.34 -17.08
N ARG A 105 10.04 14.82 -18.32
CA ARG A 105 9.69 13.41 -18.58
C ARG A 105 10.71 12.43 -17.97
N ALA A 106 12.00 12.76 -17.97
CA ALA A 106 13.02 11.92 -17.34
C ALA A 106 12.77 11.77 -15.83
N ILE A 107 12.51 12.86 -15.11
CA ILE A 107 12.19 12.80 -13.67
C ILE A 107 10.96 11.94 -13.41
N VAL A 108 9.90 12.11 -14.22
CA VAL A 108 8.70 11.28 -14.03
C VAL A 108 8.96 9.80 -14.34
N ARG A 109 9.84 9.47 -15.28
CA ARG A 109 10.22 8.08 -15.55
C ARG A 109 11.08 7.48 -14.44
N ASP A 110 11.96 8.26 -13.84
CA ASP A 110 12.89 7.76 -12.83
C ASP A 110 12.18 7.59 -11.47
N VAL A 111 11.19 8.43 -11.17
CA VAL A 111 10.55 8.50 -9.84
C VAL A 111 9.07 8.10 -9.85
N GLY A 112 8.33 8.36 -10.94
CA GLY A 112 6.87 8.23 -11.02
C GLY A 112 6.23 6.98 -11.65
N PRO A 113 6.93 5.97 -12.23
CA PRO A 113 6.29 4.98 -13.11
C PRO A 113 5.34 3.99 -12.39
N LYS A 114 5.41 3.91 -11.06
CA LYS A 114 4.48 3.08 -10.25
C LYS A 114 3.30 3.87 -9.67
N MET A 115 3.27 5.19 -9.85
CA MET A 115 2.38 6.10 -9.12
C MET A 115 1.49 6.94 -10.04
N LEU A 116 1.97 7.25 -11.24
CA LEU A 116 1.28 8.09 -12.22
C LEU A 116 1.08 7.31 -13.52
N ASP A 117 -0.17 7.23 -13.96
CA ASP A 117 -0.54 6.73 -15.27
C ASP A 117 -0.85 7.90 -16.21
N SER A 118 -0.72 7.68 -17.52
CA SER A 118 -1.05 8.66 -18.58
C SER A 118 -0.41 10.05 -18.41
N VAL A 119 0.87 10.10 -18.04
CA VAL A 119 1.57 11.37 -17.81
C VAL A 119 1.75 12.16 -19.11
N THR A 120 1.28 13.40 -19.11
CA THR A 120 1.45 14.37 -20.19
C THR A 120 2.28 15.55 -19.69
N VAL A 121 3.36 15.88 -20.40
CA VAL A 121 4.24 17.02 -20.11
C VAL A 121 4.15 18.00 -21.27
N ARG A 122 3.93 19.28 -20.98
CA ARG A 122 3.84 20.35 -21.99
C ARG A 122 4.62 21.58 -21.55
N ALA A 123 5.54 22.05 -22.38
CA ALA A 123 6.18 23.35 -22.21
C ALA A 123 5.25 24.48 -22.67
N TRP A 124 5.33 25.62 -22.00
CA TRP A 124 4.54 26.81 -22.34
C TRP A 124 5.38 28.07 -22.25
N GLU A 125 5.01 29.08 -23.03
CA GLU A 125 5.63 30.40 -23.07
C GLU A 125 4.52 31.44 -23.11
N ARG A 126 4.65 32.50 -22.30
CA ARG A 126 3.73 33.63 -22.22
C ARG A 126 4.55 34.89 -22.03
N ALA A 127 4.63 35.72 -23.07
CA ALA A 127 5.44 36.93 -23.08
C ALA A 127 6.90 36.65 -22.65
N ASP A 128 7.32 37.22 -21.53
CA ASP A 128 8.65 37.07 -20.93
C ASP A 128 8.79 35.86 -19.99
N GLN A 129 7.75 35.03 -19.87
CA GLN A 129 7.73 33.86 -19.01
C GLN A 129 7.74 32.54 -19.77
N ARG A 130 8.47 31.57 -19.24
CA ARG A 130 8.51 30.19 -19.74
C ARG A 130 8.36 29.20 -18.60
N GLY A 131 7.80 28.04 -18.92
CA GLY A 131 7.57 27.00 -17.93
C GLY A 131 7.15 25.67 -18.51
N VAL A 132 6.82 24.75 -17.61
CA VAL A 132 6.36 23.40 -17.92
C VAL A 132 5.16 23.05 -17.07
N THR A 133 4.18 22.42 -17.69
CA THR A 133 3.02 21.82 -17.05
C THR A 133 3.12 20.29 -17.15
N VAL A 134 3.01 19.62 -16.01
CA VAL A 134 2.99 18.16 -15.88
C VAL A 134 1.61 17.75 -15.40
N GLN A 135 0.98 16.83 -16.13
CA GLN A 135 -0.33 16.26 -15.81
C GLN A 135 -0.20 14.75 -15.75
N GLY A 136 -0.88 14.10 -14.82
CA GLY A 136 -0.94 12.64 -14.72
C GLY A 136 -2.11 12.17 -13.89
N LYS A 137 -2.45 10.89 -13.98
CA LYS A 137 -3.50 10.27 -13.16
C LYS A 137 -2.85 9.45 -12.05
N ALA A 138 -3.24 9.66 -10.81
CA ALA A 138 -2.76 8.83 -9.70
C ALA A 138 -3.34 7.42 -9.79
N VAL A 139 -2.54 6.41 -9.44
CA VAL A 139 -2.99 5.02 -9.35
C VAL A 139 -4.00 4.85 -8.22
N ALA A 140 -5.13 4.20 -8.52
CA ALA A 140 -6.16 3.89 -7.54
C ALA A 140 -5.75 2.65 -6.72
N ALA A 141 -5.78 2.77 -5.39
CA ALA A 141 -5.47 1.67 -4.47
C ALA A 141 -6.59 0.62 -4.40
N VAL A 142 -7.81 0.98 -4.81
CA VAL A 142 -9.00 0.12 -4.74
C VAL A 142 -9.54 -0.14 -6.16
N PRO A 143 -9.26 -1.32 -6.76
CA PRO A 143 -9.77 -1.69 -8.09
C PRO A 143 -11.30 -1.82 -8.17
N LEU A 144 -11.97 -1.91 -7.01
CA LEU A 144 -13.42 -2.18 -6.89
C LEU A 144 -14.32 -0.96 -7.10
N LEU A 145 -13.75 0.25 -7.21
CA LEU A 145 -14.51 1.48 -7.47
C LEU A 145 -14.13 2.05 -8.85
N PRO A 146 -14.66 1.45 -9.94
CA PRO A 146 -14.40 1.95 -11.29
C PRO A 146 -14.91 3.39 -11.42
N GLY A 147 -13.98 4.33 -11.67
CA GLY A 147 -14.30 5.74 -11.92
C GLY A 147 -13.59 6.77 -11.04
N MET A 148 -12.92 6.38 -9.96
CA MET A 148 -12.14 7.32 -9.13
C MET A 148 -10.75 7.58 -9.73
N THR A 149 -10.70 8.34 -10.83
CA THR A 149 -9.43 8.84 -11.38
C THR A 149 -9.06 10.17 -10.74
N PHE A 150 -7.97 10.20 -9.98
CA PHE A 150 -7.46 11.44 -9.40
C PHE A 150 -6.43 12.07 -10.34
N THR A 151 -6.83 13.15 -11.01
CA THR A 151 -5.94 13.89 -11.92
C THR A 151 -5.07 14.85 -11.12
N ILE A 152 -3.76 14.70 -11.24
CA ILE A 152 -2.75 15.59 -10.67
C ILE A 152 -2.27 16.51 -11.79
N THR A 153 -2.35 17.83 -11.56
CA THR A 153 -1.79 18.84 -12.45
C THR A 153 -0.83 19.71 -11.67
N SER A 154 0.37 19.88 -12.20
CA SER A 154 1.41 20.75 -11.65
C SER A 154 1.93 21.66 -12.75
N THR A 155 2.06 22.96 -12.46
CA THR A 155 2.58 23.95 -13.40
C THR A 155 3.61 24.80 -12.71
N PHE A 156 4.79 24.89 -13.29
CA PHE A 156 5.87 25.76 -12.82
C PHE A 156 6.44 26.54 -13.99
N GLY A 157 6.85 27.77 -13.72
CA GLY A 157 7.42 28.69 -14.70
C GLY A 157 7.85 29.99 -14.05
N GLY A 158 8.39 30.89 -14.85
CA GLY A 158 8.84 32.20 -14.43
C GLY A 158 9.54 32.95 -15.56
N PRO A 159 10.11 34.12 -15.27
CA PRO A 159 10.81 34.93 -16.26
C PRO A 159 11.96 34.19 -16.92
N ILE A 160 12.26 34.53 -18.18
CA ILE A 160 13.43 34.03 -18.89
C ILE A 160 14.70 34.54 -18.19
N GLU A 161 15.61 33.61 -17.88
CA GLU A 161 16.88 33.87 -17.21
C GLU A 161 18.02 33.75 -18.22
N CYS A 162 18.76 34.83 -18.44
CA CYS A 162 19.95 34.82 -19.27
C CYS A 162 21.18 34.55 -18.39
N PHE A 163 21.86 33.42 -18.62
CA PHE A 163 23.12 33.13 -17.94
C PHE A 163 24.21 34.06 -18.47
N ARG A 164 24.75 34.93 -17.59
CA ARG A 164 25.96 35.71 -17.85
C ARG A 164 27.12 34.98 -17.18
N PRO A 165 28.05 34.37 -17.93
CA PRO A 165 29.27 33.79 -17.36
C PRO A 165 30.23 34.89 -16.87
N ASP A 166 30.99 34.60 -15.81
CA ASP A 166 32.01 35.49 -15.22
C ASP A 166 33.36 35.43 -15.98
N ASP A 167 33.32 35.12 -17.28
CA ASP A 167 34.49 35.01 -18.17
C ASP A 167 34.73 36.28 -19.01
N GLY A 168 33.95 37.33 -18.76
CA GLY A 168 34.01 38.60 -19.49
C GLY A 168 33.39 38.56 -20.89
N SER A 169 32.76 37.45 -21.29
CA SER A 169 32.05 37.38 -22.56
C SER A 169 30.78 38.26 -22.54
N PRO A 170 30.40 38.87 -23.68
CA PRO A 170 29.17 39.64 -23.76
C PRO A 170 27.96 38.72 -23.52
N GLY A 171 27.29 38.90 -22.38
CA GLY A 171 26.05 38.19 -22.03
C GLY A 171 24.87 38.54 -22.96
N CYS A 172 23.74 37.84 -22.80
CA CYS A 172 22.56 38.05 -23.65
C CYS A 172 22.04 39.49 -23.63
N ARG A 173 21.66 40.00 -24.81
CA ARG A 173 20.87 41.22 -25.02
C ARG A 173 19.43 40.86 -25.35
#